data_AF-A0A7W0JNA5-F1
#
_entry.id   AF-A0A7W0JNA5-F1
#
_cell.length_a   1.000
_cell.length_b   1.000
_cell.length_c   1.000
_cell.angle_alpha   90.00
_cell.angle_beta   90.00
_cell.angle_gamma   90.00
#
_symmetry.space_group_name_H-M   'P 1'
#
loop_
_entity.id
_entity.type
_entity.pdbx_description
1 polymer ?
#
loop_
_entity_poly.entity_id
_entity_poly.type
_entity_poly.pdbx_seq_one_letter_code
_entity_poly.pdbx_strand_id
1 'polypeptide(L)'
;MLDGEVPPERRLDHAEPGRDAARTPMPWSAAGEWRNPWLPLVDTSPNVADQRADPASTLHFTRELIAARRPLPDLRTGSYRELESPPDVWAWRRGETCIVAVNLGAKEALIEAKGRVELSTDRASEGEPFDDRLGAGHGVILSVD
;
A
#
# COMPACT_ATOMS: atom_id res chain seq x y z
N MET A 1 0.94 -8.18 3.30
CA MET A 1 1.62 -8.23 4.61
C MET A 1 0.86 -9.26 5.41
N LEU A 2 1.53 -10.36 5.78
CA LEU A 2 0.88 -11.37 6.63
C LEU A 2 0.98 -10.88 8.08
N ASP A 3 -0.09 -11.13 8.83
CA ASP A 3 -0.10 -10.91 10.27
C ASP A 3 0.92 -11.84 10.94
N GLY A 4 1.57 -11.38 12.00
CA GLY A 4 2.51 -12.22 12.75
C GLY A 4 1.80 -13.39 13.42
N GLU A 5 2.32 -14.60 13.26
CA GLU A 5 1.72 -15.77 13.93
C GLU A 5 2.12 -15.84 15.40
N VAL A 6 1.13 -15.76 16.29
CA VAL A 6 1.29 -15.95 17.73
C VAL A 6 0.72 -17.32 18.12
N PRO A 7 1.55 -18.27 18.58
CA PRO A 7 1.11 -19.58 19.04
C PRO A 7 0.02 -19.48 20.11
N PRO A 8 -1.01 -20.35 20.10
CA PRO A 8 -2.14 -20.27 21.01
C PRO A 8 -1.77 -20.11 22.49
N GLU A 9 -0.74 -20.83 22.95
CA GLU A 9 -0.23 -20.83 24.31
C GLU A 9 0.53 -19.54 24.71
N ARG A 10 0.85 -18.70 23.73
CA ARG A 10 1.53 -17.40 23.91
C ARG A 10 0.60 -16.21 23.67
N ARG A 11 -0.68 -16.45 23.35
CA ARG A 11 -1.68 -15.39 23.17
C ARG A 11 -1.99 -14.71 24.51
N LEU A 12 -2.04 -13.39 24.46
CA LEU A 12 -2.29 -12.50 25.60
C LEU A 12 -3.58 -11.69 25.38
N ASP A 13 -4.01 -11.46 24.13
CA ASP A 13 -5.29 -10.83 23.80
C ASP A 13 -6.38 -11.90 23.62
N HIS A 14 -7.26 -12.00 24.61
CA HIS A 14 -8.36 -12.95 24.65
C HIS A 14 -9.66 -12.41 24.02
N ALA A 15 -9.59 -11.28 23.30
CA ALA A 15 -10.71 -10.80 22.48
C ALA A 15 -10.95 -11.71 21.27
N GLU A 16 -12.13 -11.61 20.67
CA GLU A 16 -12.51 -12.31 19.45
C GLU A 16 -12.94 -11.29 18.37
N PRO A 17 -12.13 -11.04 17.32
CA PRO A 17 -10.78 -11.59 17.10
C PRO A 17 -9.71 -10.92 17.98
N GLY A 18 -8.70 -11.71 18.37
CA GLY A 18 -7.54 -11.22 19.14
C GLY A 18 -6.63 -10.32 18.29
N ARG A 19 -5.82 -9.47 18.94
CA ARG A 19 -4.98 -8.47 18.26
C ARG A 19 -3.48 -8.67 18.45
N ASP A 20 -3.04 -9.79 19.03
CA ASP A 20 -1.62 -10.03 19.31
C ASP A 20 -0.75 -10.06 18.05
N ALA A 21 -1.29 -10.57 16.94
CA ALA A 21 -0.59 -10.64 15.67
C ALA A 21 -0.14 -9.26 15.16
N ALA A 22 -0.88 -8.20 15.47
CA ALA A 22 -0.55 -6.82 15.12
C ALA A 22 0.41 -6.15 16.13
N ARG A 23 0.83 -6.88 17.18
CA ARG A 23 1.69 -6.38 18.26
C ARG A 23 2.98 -7.19 18.40
N THR A 24 3.24 -8.12 17.48
CA THR A 24 4.51 -8.83 17.42
C THR A 24 5.67 -7.83 17.27
N PRO A 25 6.87 -8.17 17.76
CA PRO A 25 8.04 -7.33 17.57
C PRO A 25 8.31 -6.99 16.09
N MET A 26 8.81 -5.77 15.82
CA MET A 26 9.17 -5.35 14.46
C MET A 26 10.38 -6.14 13.94
N PRO A 27 10.31 -6.86 12.79
CA PRO A 27 11.42 -7.59 12.21
C PRO A 27 12.43 -6.65 11.55
N TRP A 28 13.43 -6.19 12.31
CA TRP A 28 14.47 -5.29 11.80
C TRP A 28 15.42 -5.99 10.82
N SER A 29 15.78 -7.24 11.08
CA SER A 29 16.67 -8.07 10.27
C SER A 29 16.27 -9.54 10.41
N ALA A 30 16.80 -10.41 9.53
CA ALA A 30 16.53 -11.85 9.57
C ALA A 30 16.91 -12.51 10.92
N ALA A 31 17.87 -11.93 11.64
CA ALA A 31 18.37 -12.45 12.91
C ALA A 31 17.40 -12.26 14.09
N GLY A 32 16.38 -11.40 13.97
CA GLY A 32 15.42 -11.13 15.04
C GLY A 32 16.10 -10.61 16.31
N GLU A 33 16.56 -9.35 16.29
CA GLU A 33 17.43 -8.71 17.31
C GLU A 33 16.81 -8.49 18.71
N TRP A 34 15.77 -9.25 19.07
CA TRP A 34 15.10 -9.15 20.36
C TRP A 34 15.63 -10.21 21.34
N ARG A 35 15.59 -9.89 22.64
CA ARG A 35 15.89 -10.85 23.71
C ARG A 35 14.61 -11.10 24.50
N ASN A 36 14.11 -12.33 24.48
CA ASN A 36 12.87 -12.75 25.15
C ASN A 36 11.69 -11.77 24.93
N PRO A 37 11.27 -11.53 23.67
CA PRO A 37 10.18 -10.62 23.41
C PRO A 37 8.89 -11.09 24.08
N TRP A 38 8.07 -10.13 24.52
CA TRP A 38 6.83 -10.41 25.25
C TRP A 38 5.84 -11.22 24.39
N LEU A 39 5.78 -10.97 23.07
CA LEU A 39 5.16 -11.83 22.07
C LEU A 39 6.21 -12.45 21.14
N PRO A 40 6.05 -13.72 20.73
CA PRO A 40 6.91 -14.34 19.75
C PRO A 40 6.67 -13.77 18.35
N LEU A 41 7.70 -13.83 17.50
CA LEU A 41 7.58 -13.74 16.05
C LEU A 41 8.38 -14.91 15.46
N VAL A 42 7.69 -15.81 14.75
CA VAL A 42 8.29 -17.05 14.22
C VAL A 42 8.95 -16.81 12.86
N ASP A 43 8.29 -16.04 11.99
CA ASP A 43 8.83 -15.64 10.69
C ASP A 43 9.24 -14.16 10.73
N THR A 44 10.52 -13.89 10.48
CA THR A 44 11.06 -12.53 10.41
C THR A 44 10.93 -11.94 9.00
N SER A 45 10.45 -12.69 8.01
CA SER A 45 10.23 -12.22 6.65
C SER A 45 8.81 -11.66 6.45
N PRO A 46 8.64 -10.52 5.74
CA PRO A 46 9.69 -9.64 5.26
C PRO A 46 10.25 -8.73 6.39
N ASN A 47 11.57 -8.66 6.56
CA ASN A 47 12.22 -7.74 7.51
C ASN A 47 12.63 -6.41 6.88
N VAL A 48 12.93 -5.41 7.72
CA VAL A 48 13.32 -4.06 7.29
C VAL A 48 14.63 -4.07 6.50
N ALA A 49 15.63 -4.86 6.89
CA ALA A 49 16.92 -4.91 6.22
C ALA A 49 16.77 -5.39 4.76
N ASP A 50 16.02 -6.47 4.54
CA ASP A 50 15.77 -7.00 3.20
C ASP A 50 14.94 -6.03 2.36
N GLN A 51 13.88 -5.45 2.92
CA GLN A 51 13.10 -4.42 2.23
C GLN A 51 13.89 -3.12 1.97
N ARG A 52 14.95 -2.82 2.74
CA ARG A 52 15.85 -1.71 2.43
C ARG A 52 16.78 -2.03 1.26
N ALA A 53 17.13 -3.30 1.08
CA ALA A 53 18.01 -3.75 0.00
C ALA A 53 17.26 -3.94 -1.33
N ASP A 54 15.95 -4.21 -1.28
CA ASP A 54 15.10 -4.41 -2.46
C ASP A 54 14.34 -3.13 -2.88
N PRO A 55 14.67 -2.52 -4.04
CA PRO A 55 13.96 -1.36 -4.57
C PRO A 55 12.50 -1.63 -4.94
N ALA A 56 12.13 -2.89 -5.20
CA ALA A 56 10.75 -3.28 -5.51
C ALA A 56 9.89 -3.52 -4.26
N SER A 57 10.47 -3.39 -3.06
CA SER A 57 9.78 -3.65 -1.80
C SER A 57 8.65 -2.69 -1.48
N THR A 58 7.72 -3.14 -0.64
CA THR A 58 6.66 -2.30 -0.07
C THR A 58 7.25 -1.09 0.69
N LEU A 59 8.39 -1.23 1.37
CA LEU A 59 9.05 -0.11 2.04
C LEU A 59 9.46 1.00 1.06
N HIS A 60 10.05 0.64 -0.08
CA HIS A 60 10.43 1.62 -1.10
C HIS A 60 9.21 2.27 -1.73
N PHE A 61 8.19 1.48 -2.10
CA PHE A 61 6.94 2.00 -2.62
C PHE A 61 6.24 2.96 -1.64
N THR A 62 6.21 2.63 -0.35
CA THR A 62 5.63 3.50 0.68
C THR A 62 6.37 4.83 0.79
N ARG A 63 7.71 4.81 0.66
CA ARG A 63 8.52 6.04 0.69
C ARG A 63 8.25 6.92 -0.52
N GLU A 64 8.11 6.33 -1.70
CA GLU A 64 7.75 7.05 -2.93
C GLU A 64 6.35 7.65 -2.84
N LEU A 65 5.35 6.90 -2.34
CA LEU A 65 4.01 7.42 -2.05
C LEU A 65 4.05 8.66 -1.13
N ILE A 66 4.85 8.60 -0.06
CA ILE A 66 5.02 9.76 0.85
C ILE A 66 5.70 10.92 0.13
N ALA A 67 6.71 10.64 -0.70
CA ALA A 67 7.44 11.66 -1.45
C ALA A 67 6.57 12.34 -2.51
N ALA A 68 5.69 11.60 -3.20
CA ALA A 68 4.78 12.07 -4.23
C ALA A 68 3.80 13.15 -3.71
N ARG A 69 3.53 13.18 -2.41
CA ARG A 69 2.71 14.24 -1.77
C ARG A 69 3.34 15.64 -1.86
N ARG A 70 4.63 15.76 -2.17
CA ARG A 70 5.33 17.06 -2.30
C ARG A 70 5.09 17.72 -3.67
N PRO A 71 5.37 17.07 -4.81
CA PRO A 71 5.10 17.65 -6.13
C PRO A 71 3.61 17.70 -6.49
N LEU A 72 2.74 16.97 -5.78
CA LEU A 72 1.29 16.96 -5.99
C LEU A 72 0.54 17.55 -4.76
N PRO A 73 0.42 18.89 -4.65
CA PRO A 73 -0.21 19.55 -3.50
C PRO A 73 -1.64 19.08 -3.21
N ASP A 74 -2.40 18.73 -4.26
CA ASP A 74 -3.78 18.28 -4.12
C ASP A 74 -3.91 16.97 -3.32
N LEU A 75 -2.89 16.09 -3.32
CA LEU A 75 -2.84 14.92 -2.45
C LEU A 75 -2.82 15.27 -0.95
N ARG A 76 -2.37 16.47 -0.59
CA ARG A 76 -2.32 16.94 0.80
C ARG A 76 -3.57 17.70 1.18
N THR A 77 -3.98 18.66 0.38
CA THR A 77 -5.00 19.67 0.77
C THR A 77 -6.19 19.75 -0.18
N GLY A 78 -6.13 19.11 -1.34
CA GLY A 78 -7.21 19.11 -2.31
C GLY A 78 -8.47 18.46 -1.74
N SER A 79 -9.63 19.00 -2.11
CA SER A 79 -10.94 18.45 -1.74
C SER A 79 -11.09 17.02 -2.26
N TYR A 80 -11.81 16.19 -1.54
CA TYR A 80 -12.14 14.84 -1.97
C TYR A 80 -13.43 14.86 -2.81
N ARG A 81 -13.44 14.15 -3.92
CA ARG A 81 -14.63 13.92 -4.75
C ARG A 81 -14.57 12.50 -5.30
N GLU A 82 -15.52 11.66 -4.91
CA GLU A 82 -15.64 10.32 -5.47
C GLU A 82 -15.93 10.38 -6.97
N LEU A 83 -15.40 9.40 -7.72
CA LEU A 83 -15.65 9.23 -9.15
C LEU A 83 -16.44 7.94 -9.37
N GLU A 84 -17.32 7.96 -10.36
CA GLU A 84 -17.99 6.74 -10.81
C GLU A 84 -16.95 5.71 -11.28
N SER A 85 -17.08 4.48 -10.79
CA SER A 85 -16.13 3.42 -11.08
C SER A 85 -16.79 2.04 -10.92
N PRO A 86 -16.20 0.97 -11.48
CA PRO A 86 -16.70 -0.40 -11.30
C PRO A 86 -16.76 -0.81 -9.82
N PRO A 87 -17.58 -1.81 -9.43
CA PRO A 87 -17.83 -2.16 -8.03
C PRO A 87 -16.59 -2.44 -7.17
N ASP A 88 -15.54 -3.00 -7.76
CA ASP A 88 -14.30 -3.37 -7.07
C ASP A 88 -13.21 -2.28 -7.16
N VAL A 89 -13.52 -1.14 -7.77
CA VAL A 89 -12.59 -0.03 -7.92
C VAL A 89 -13.01 1.11 -7.02
N TRP A 90 -12.06 1.66 -6.27
CA TRP A 90 -12.23 2.92 -5.57
C TRP A 90 -11.48 4.02 -6.31
N ALA A 91 -12.22 4.92 -6.95
CA ALA A 91 -11.67 6.06 -7.67
C ALA A 91 -12.16 7.39 -7.09
N TRP A 92 -11.26 8.36 -6.97
CA TRP A 92 -11.60 9.70 -6.50
C TRP A 92 -10.65 10.75 -7.06
N ARG A 93 -11.15 11.98 -7.16
CA ARG A 93 -10.36 13.18 -7.41
C ARG A 93 -9.88 13.79 -6.09
N ARG A 94 -8.68 14.35 -6.13
CA ARG A 94 -8.15 15.27 -5.12
C ARG A 94 -7.94 16.62 -5.77
N GLY A 95 -8.64 17.64 -5.26
CA GLY A 95 -8.62 18.99 -5.82
C GLY A 95 -9.00 18.99 -7.29
N GLU A 96 -8.21 19.69 -8.11
CA GLU A 96 -8.44 19.78 -9.55
C GLU A 96 -7.40 19.02 -10.36
N THR A 97 -6.23 18.72 -9.82
CA THR A 97 -5.08 18.24 -10.60
C THR A 97 -4.73 16.77 -10.38
N CYS A 98 -5.46 16.05 -9.52
CA CYS A 98 -5.10 14.66 -9.19
C CYS A 98 -6.29 13.71 -9.17
N ILE A 99 -6.13 12.54 -9.77
CA ILE A 99 -7.04 11.39 -9.65
C ILE A 99 -6.27 10.25 -8.99
N VAL A 100 -6.94 9.51 -8.12
CA VAL A 100 -6.43 8.25 -7.56
C VAL A 100 -7.44 7.17 -7.84
N ALA A 101 -6.96 6.00 -8.27
CA ALA A 101 -7.80 4.83 -8.48
C ALA A 101 -7.11 3.58 -7.93
N VAL A 102 -7.87 2.74 -7.23
CA VAL A 102 -7.38 1.50 -6.63
C VAL A 102 -8.35 0.38 -6.96
N ASN A 103 -7.87 -0.66 -7.63
CA ASN A 103 -8.62 -1.87 -7.88
C ASN A 103 -8.43 -2.84 -6.70
N LEU A 104 -9.49 -3.01 -5.91
CA LEU A 104 -9.55 -3.91 -4.77
C LEU A 104 -9.99 -5.32 -5.18
N GLY A 105 -10.34 -5.52 -6.45
CA GLY A 105 -10.81 -6.76 -7.02
C GLY A 105 -9.70 -7.68 -7.51
N ALA A 106 -10.10 -8.89 -7.86
CA ALA A 106 -9.21 -9.96 -8.36
C ALA A 106 -9.12 -10.00 -9.91
N LYS A 107 -9.74 -9.05 -10.61
CA LYS A 107 -9.77 -8.97 -12.08
C LYS A 107 -9.41 -7.57 -12.52
N GLU A 108 -8.90 -7.45 -13.74
CA GLU A 108 -8.71 -6.16 -14.40
C GLU A 108 -10.05 -5.40 -14.47
N ALA A 109 -9.98 -4.09 -14.28
CA ALA A 109 -11.09 -3.17 -14.41
C ALA A 109 -10.75 -2.06 -15.41
N LEU A 110 -11.78 -1.52 -16.07
CA LEU A 110 -11.68 -0.33 -16.90
C LEU A 110 -12.20 0.87 -16.12
N ILE A 111 -11.47 1.99 -16.17
CA ILE A 111 -11.90 3.26 -15.59
C ILE A 111 -11.75 4.38 -16.60
N GLU A 112 -12.77 5.22 -16.73
CA GLU A 112 -12.70 6.39 -17.61
C GLU A 112 -11.96 7.52 -16.88
N ALA A 113 -10.64 7.57 -17.05
CA ALA A 113 -9.80 8.61 -16.47
C ALA A 113 -8.73 9.05 -17.48
N LYS A 114 -8.41 10.35 -17.49
CA LYS A 114 -7.32 10.89 -18.32
C LYS A 114 -6.32 11.59 -17.42
N GLY A 115 -5.05 11.37 -17.73
CA GLY A 115 -3.94 11.92 -16.98
C GLY A 115 -2.65 11.18 -17.25
N ARG A 116 -1.54 11.72 -16.72
CA ARG A 116 -0.25 11.04 -16.69
C ARG A 116 -0.14 10.23 -15.40
N VAL A 117 0.38 9.02 -15.48
CA VAL A 117 0.65 8.20 -14.30
C VAL A 117 1.85 8.77 -13.54
N GLU A 118 1.62 9.32 -12.36
CA GLU A 118 2.68 9.85 -11.49
C GLU A 118 3.28 8.77 -10.59
N LEU A 119 2.46 7.78 -10.21
CA LEU A 119 2.90 6.63 -9.41
C LEU A 119 1.95 5.45 -9.64
N SER A 120 2.48 4.25 -9.76
CA SER A 120 1.69 3.02 -9.91
C SER A 120 2.25 1.89 -9.06
N THR A 121 1.39 1.02 -8.52
CA THR A 121 1.83 -0.20 -7.82
C THR A 121 2.66 -1.13 -8.70
N ASP A 122 2.44 -1.14 -10.02
CA ASP A 122 3.26 -1.92 -10.97
C ASP A 122 4.53 -1.21 -11.43
N ARG A 123 4.64 0.09 -11.17
CA ARG A 123 5.75 0.99 -11.56
C ARG A 123 6.03 1.11 -13.07
N ALA A 124 5.59 0.15 -13.87
CA ALA A 124 5.90 0.05 -15.29
C ALA A 124 5.21 1.13 -16.14
N SER A 125 4.09 1.65 -15.66
CA SER A 125 3.28 2.66 -16.34
C SER A 125 3.64 4.10 -15.95
N GLU A 126 4.56 4.30 -15.00
CA GLU A 126 4.92 5.63 -14.50
C GLU A 126 5.51 6.53 -15.59
N GLY A 127 5.05 7.78 -15.65
CA GLY A 127 5.43 8.76 -16.65
C GLY A 127 4.62 8.67 -17.95
N GLU A 128 3.85 7.61 -18.18
CA GLU A 128 3.05 7.43 -19.40
C GLU A 128 1.61 7.97 -19.24
N PRO A 129 0.90 8.24 -20.34
CA PRO A 129 -0.54 8.46 -20.31
C PRO A 129 -1.26 7.21 -19.78
N PHE A 130 -2.24 7.40 -18.91
CA PHE A 130 -3.07 6.31 -18.41
C PHE A 130 -3.95 5.72 -19.54
N ASP A 131 -3.97 4.39 -19.64
CA ASP A 131 -4.58 3.64 -20.76
C ASP A 131 -5.99 3.10 -20.45
N ASP A 132 -6.64 3.64 -19.41
CA ASP A 132 -7.95 3.24 -18.90
C ASP A 132 -7.99 1.85 -18.23
N ARG A 133 -6.86 1.13 -18.10
CA ARG A 133 -6.81 -0.23 -17.53
C ARG A 133 -6.17 -0.23 -16.15
N LEU A 134 -6.81 -0.92 -15.21
CA LEU A 134 -6.28 -1.12 -13.86
C LEU A 134 -6.29 -2.61 -13.50
N GLY A 135 -5.09 -3.19 -13.38
CA GLY A 135 -4.89 -4.59 -13.02
C GLY A 135 -5.47 -4.94 -11.65
N ALA A 136 -5.66 -6.24 -11.40
CA ALA A 136 -6.13 -6.75 -10.11
C ALA A 136 -5.19 -6.34 -8.96
N GLY A 137 -5.71 -5.73 -7.89
CA GLY A 137 -4.90 -5.25 -6.77
C GLY A 137 -4.02 -4.03 -7.08
N HIS A 138 -4.12 -3.44 -8.28
CA HIS A 138 -3.28 -2.29 -8.66
C HIS A 138 -3.90 -0.96 -8.24
N GLY A 139 -3.05 0.01 -7.95
CA GLY A 139 -3.44 1.39 -7.71
C GLY A 139 -2.57 2.37 -8.47
N VAL A 140 -3.17 3.48 -8.91
CA VAL A 140 -2.50 4.55 -9.66
C VAL A 140 -2.83 5.91 -9.08
N ILE A 141 -1.85 6.82 -9.15
CA ILE A 141 -2.02 8.25 -8.96
C ILE A 141 -1.80 8.92 -10.32
N LEU A 142 -2.78 9.69 -10.78
CA LEU A 142 -2.73 10.41 -12.05
C LEU A 142 -2.64 11.92 -11.78
N SER A 143 -1.82 12.62 -12.57
CA SER A 143 -1.89 14.07 -12.72
C SER A 143 -2.78 14.43 -13.91
N VAL A 144 -3.58 15.48 -13.75
CA VAL A 144 -4.52 16.00 -14.75
C VAL A 144 -4.17 17.45 -15.02
N ASP A 145 -3.94 17.77 -16.30
CA ASP A 145 -3.72 19.14 -16.78
C ASP A 145 -5.02 19.98 -16.80
#